data_AF-A0A1Q4HLR1-F1
#
_entry.id   AF-A0A1Q4HLR1-F1
#
_cell.length_a   1.000
_cell.length_b   1.000
_cell.length_c   1.000
_cell.angle_alpha   90.00
_cell.angle_beta   90.00
_cell.angle_gamma   90.00
#
_symmetry.space_group_name_H-M   'P 1'
#
loop_
_entity.id
_entity.type
_entity.pdbx_description
1 polymer ?
#
loop_
_entity_poly.entity_id
_entity_poly.type
_entity_poly.pdbx_seq_one_letter_code
_entity_poly.pdbx_strand_id
1 'polypeptide(L)'
;MSTDPSLPRALPEWAVDRLIYGVAEEPLTPQAVWGTMLRIAMCAQARGWSQADFIGEVTSCQRRKIANGKRRWARHKLWEQMLVHNSSEAAAHRALDKAWRCAEENMFSGALRTTDDLRSDAVERAYLWQDRLDTGQDSFTPTESGVMRYVATQTERRRLTRVTCPARDVAEYAGISPMTASRTLKSLSDRGFLVRFSKGRAGLAGNRRAAIYSLAEPDGEDPA
;
A
#
# COMPACT_ATOMS: atom_id res chain seq x y z
N MET A 1 23.10 10.98 9.05
CA MET A 1 22.43 12.12 8.40
C MET A 1 23.39 12.72 7.39
N SER A 2 23.20 12.43 6.11
CA SER A 2 23.80 13.22 5.04
C SER A 2 22.66 14.02 4.42
N THR A 3 22.38 15.19 5.00
CA THR A 3 21.63 16.23 4.30
C THR A 3 22.48 16.62 3.11
N ASP A 4 22.04 16.34 1.89
CA ASP A 4 22.67 16.90 0.70
C ASP A 4 22.51 18.42 0.76
N PRO A 5 23.58 19.20 1.01
CA PRO A 5 23.48 20.65 1.23
C PRO A 5 23.07 21.41 -0.04
N SER A 6 22.85 20.72 -1.16
CA SER A 6 22.50 21.31 -2.45
C SER A 6 21.00 21.54 -2.68
N LEU A 7 20.10 20.91 -1.92
CA LEU A 7 18.66 21.05 -2.15
C LEU A 7 18.06 22.25 -1.39
N PRO A 8 17.38 23.19 -2.07
CA PRO A 8 16.74 24.31 -1.40
C PRO A 8 15.63 23.80 -0.47
N ARG A 9 15.51 24.41 0.73
CA ARG A 9 14.44 24.10 1.68
C ARG A 9 13.05 24.34 1.07
N ALA A 10 12.90 25.13 0.01
CA ALA A 10 11.59 25.34 -0.63
C ALA A 10 11.04 24.06 -1.30
N LEU A 11 9.73 23.82 -1.13
CA LEU A 11 9.03 22.79 -1.90
C LEU A 11 9.10 23.10 -3.40
N PRO A 12 9.17 22.07 -4.27
CA PRO A 12 9.11 22.28 -5.71
C PRO A 12 7.74 22.84 -6.13
N GLU A 13 7.70 23.59 -7.23
CA GLU A 13 6.50 24.28 -7.72
C GLU A 13 5.29 23.35 -7.85
N TRP A 14 5.48 22.14 -8.41
CA TRP A 14 4.39 21.16 -8.52
C TRP A 14 3.77 20.79 -7.16
N ALA A 15 4.56 20.74 -6.09
CA ALA A 15 4.08 20.41 -4.75
C ALA A 15 3.29 21.59 -4.17
N VAL A 16 3.79 22.81 -4.38
CA VAL A 16 3.11 24.06 -4.01
C VAL A 16 1.77 24.17 -4.75
N ASP A 17 1.75 23.93 -6.06
CA ASP A 17 0.53 23.94 -6.86
C ASP A 17 -0.46 22.89 -6.39
N ARG A 18 0.00 21.67 -6.09
CA ARG A 18 -0.88 20.62 -5.53
C ARG A 18 -1.44 21.01 -4.17
N LEU A 19 -0.67 21.66 -3.30
CA LEU A 19 -1.19 22.20 -2.04
C LEU A 19 -2.24 23.29 -2.30
N ILE A 20 -1.98 24.21 -3.23
CA ILE A 20 -2.86 25.36 -3.49
C ILE A 20 -4.16 24.93 -4.18
N TYR A 21 -4.07 24.14 -5.25
CA TYR A 21 -5.18 23.80 -6.15
C TYR A 21 -5.77 22.41 -5.91
N GLY A 22 -5.06 21.54 -5.18
CA GLY A 22 -5.52 20.19 -4.87
C GLY A 22 -5.30 19.19 -6.02
N VAL A 23 -5.95 18.04 -5.89
CA VAL A 23 -6.00 17.02 -6.95
C VAL A 23 -7.19 17.32 -7.86
N ALA A 24 -6.93 17.44 -9.16
CA ALA A 24 -7.92 17.74 -10.20
C ALA A 24 -8.55 16.47 -10.83
N GLU A 25 -8.55 15.36 -10.10
CA GLU A 25 -9.06 14.08 -10.59
C GLU A 25 -10.57 13.98 -10.38
N GLU A 26 -11.31 13.54 -11.39
CA GLU A 26 -12.75 13.29 -11.33
C GLU A 26 -13.06 11.82 -11.74
N PRO A 27 -13.60 10.99 -10.84
CA PRO A 27 -14.00 11.31 -9.46
C PRO A 27 -12.78 11.44 -8.52
N LEU A 28 -12.86 12.38 -7.58
CA LEU A 28 -11.81 12.56 -6.57
C LEU A 28 -11.80 11.36 -5.61
N THR A 29 -10.71 10.58 -5.64
CA THR A 29 -10.54 9.41 -4.78
C THR A 29 -9.73 9.72 -3.51
N PRO A 30 -10.06 9.12 -2.35
CA PRO A 30 -9.25 9.26 -1.14
C PRO A 30 -7.78 8.86 -1.35
N GLN A 31 -7.54 7.86 -2.20
CA GLN A 31 -6.21 7.36 -2.53
C GLN A 31 -5.37 8.38 -3.29
N ALA A 32 -5.97 9.14 -4.21
CA ALA A 32 -5.26 10.17 -4.97
C ALA A 32 -4.85 11.36 -4.09
N VAL A 33 -5.74 11.78 -3.18
CA VAL A 33 -5.45 12.82 -2.18
C VAL A 33 -4.35 12.35 -1.24
N TRP A 34 -4.46 11.12 -0.71
CA TRP A 34 -3.46 10.51 0.15
C TRP A 34 -2.09 10.38 -0.53
N GLY A 35 -2.04 9.83 -1.74
CA GLY A 35 -0.82 9.64 -2.50
C GLY A 35 -0.13 10.97 -2.83
N THR A 36 -0.90 12.00 -3.14
CA THR A 36 -0.36 13.36 -3.35
C THR A 36 0.24 13.92 -2.06
N MET A 37 -0.45 13.75 -0.93
CA MET A 37 0.03 14.21 0.38
C MET A 37 1.34 13.50 0.78
N LEU A 38 1.42 12.19 0.57
CA LEU A 38 2.62 11.38 0.82
C LEU A 38 3.80 11.84 -0.06
N ARG A 39 3.59 12.09 -1.35
CA ARG A 39 4.64 12.59 -2.25
C ARG A 39 5.19 13.95 -1.81
N ILE A 40 4.32 14.84 -1.33
CA ILE A 40 4.74 16.14 -0.80
C ILE A 40 5.53 15.96 0.50
N ALA A 41 5.09 15.07 1.39
CA ALA A 41 5.81 14.75 2.63
C ALA A 41 7.22 14.22 2.35
N MET A 42 7.38 13.29 1.40
CA MET A 42 8.70 12.79 0.96
C MET A 42 9.58 13.92 0.43
N CYS A 43 9.02 14.83 -0.38
CA CYS A 43 9.78 15.98 -0.90
C CYS A 43 10.20 16.96 0.19
N ALA A 44 9.33 17.20 1.18
CA ALA A 44 9.63 18.03 2.33
C ALA A 44 10.77 17.44 3.16
N GLN A 45 10.73 16.13 3.44
CA GLN A 45 11.79 15.42 4.15
C GLN A 45 13.13 15.45 3.42
N ALA A 46 13.13 15.18 2.12
CA ALA A 46 14.33 15.27 1.27
C ALA A 46 14.96 16.68 1.29
N ARG A 47 14.20 17.71 1.69
CA ARG A 47 14.62 19.12 1.81
C ARG A 47 14.84 19.57 3.26
N GLY A 48 14.91 18.62 4.19
CA GLY A 48 15.21 18.88 5.59
C GLY A 48 14.08 19.52 6.40
N TRP A 49 12.82 19.36 5.96
CA TRP A 49 11.69 19.80 6.78
C TRP A 49 11.53 18.91 8.00
N SER A 50 11.04 19.51 9.09
CA SER A 50 10.49 18.75 10.21
C SER A 50 9.03 18.37 9.95
N GLN A 51 8.53 17.38 10.70
CA GLN A 51 7.11 17.02 10.69
C GLN A 51 6.23 18.24 11.04
N ALA A 52 6.68 19.05 12.01
CA ALA A 52 5.98 20.25 12.43
C ALA A 52 5.91 21.30 11.30
N ASP A 53 6.99 21.50 10.55
CA ASP A 53 7.01 22.41 9.38
C ASP A 53 6.01 21.94 8.32
N PHE A 54 6.01 20.64 8.02
CA PHE A 54 5.12 20.05 7.03
C PHE A 54 3.65 20.20 7.42
N ILE A 55 3.28 19.81 8.65
CA ILE A 55 1.91 19.94 9.14
C ILE A 55 1.50 21.42 9.18
N GLY A 56 2.38 22.28 9.67
CA GLY A 56 2.16 23.72 9.75
C GLY A 56 1.85 24.34 8.38
N GLU A 57 2.63 23.99 7.36
CA GLU A 57 2.42 24.49 5.99
C GLU A 57 1.12 23.93 5.39
N VAL A 58 0.92 22.62 5.43
CA VAL A 58 -0.26 21.95 4.82
C VAL A 58 -1.56 22.48 5.42
N THR A 59 -1.58 22.70 6.73
CA THR A 59 -2.75 23.18 7.46
C THR A 59 -2.84 24.70 7.51
N SER A 60 -1.87 25.40 6.92
CA SER A 60 -1.80 26.86 6.96
C SER A 60 -3.04 27.50 6.32
N CYS A 61 -3.48 28.59 6.94
CA CYS A 61 -4.50 29.48 6.38
C CYS A 61 -3.79 30.73 5.90
N GLN A 62 -3.82 30.98 4.59
CA GLN A 62 -3.17 32.15 4.00
C GLN A 62 -4.20 33.09 3.37
N ARG A 63 -3.88 34.38 3.33
CA ARG A 63 -4.73 35.41 2.71
C ARG A 63 -4.56 35.35 1.19
N ARG A 64 -5.54 34.80 0.48
CA ARG A 64 -5.51 34.62 -0.98
C ARG A 64 -6.48 35.55 -1.68
N LYS A 65 -6.08 36.04 -2.86
CA LYS A 65 -6.94 36.85 -3.73
C LYS A 65 -7.90 35.91 -4.45
N ILE A 66 -9.20 36.10 -4.24
CA ILE A 66 -10.25 35.36 -4.95
C ILE A 66 -10.59 36.06 -6.26
N ALA A 67 -11.31 35.37 -7.16
CA ALA A 67 -11.61 35.83 -8.53
C ALA A 67 -12.28 37.22 -8.59
N ASN A 68 -13.01 37.62 -7.54
CA ASN A 68 -13.64 38.95 -7.44
C ASN A 68 -12.68 40.06 -6.91
N GLY A 69 -11.38 39.79 -6.84
CA GLY A 69 -10.35 40.73 -6.42
C GLY A 69 -10.19 40.91 -4.90
N LYS A 70 -11.10 40.38 -4.07
CA LYS A 70 -11.02 40.47 -2.59
C LYS A 70 -10.00 39.47 -2.04
N ARG A 71 -9.42 39.76 -0.88
CA ARG A 71 -8.52 38.82 -0.15
C ARG A 71 -9.28 38.11 0.95
N ARG A 72 -9.28 36.78 0.95
CA ARG A 72 -9.89 35.94 1.99
C ARG A 72 -8.85 34.99 2.59
N TRP A 73 -8.96 34.70 3.88
CA TRP A 73 -8.24 33.60 4.50
C TRP A 73 -8.76 32.28 3.96
N ALA A 74 -7.90 31.54 3.26
CA ALA A 74 -8.22 30.27 2.64
C ALA A 74 -7.19 29.20 3.05
N ARG A 75 -7.68 27.99 3.27
CA ARG A 75 -6.87 26.79 3.47
C ARG A 75 -6.31 26.32 2.13
N HIS A 76 -5.28 25.48 2.18
CA HIS A 76 -4.84 24.72 1.02
C HIS A 76 -5.95 23.81 0.50
N LYS A 77 -6.17 23.76 -0.82
CA LYS A 77 -7.26 22.95 -1.38
C LYS A 77 -7.04 21.46 -1.15
N LEU A 78 -5.79 21.01 -1.15
CA LEU A 78 -5.46 19.63 -0.80
C LEU A 78 -5.83 19.31 0.66
N TRP A 79 -5.67 20.25 1.58
CA TRP A 79 -6.11 20.08 2.97
C TRP A 79 -7.64 20.02 3.07
N GLU A 80 -8.37 20.86 2.34
CA GLU A 80 -9.83 20.76 2.26
C GLU A 80 -10.30 19.40 1.72
N GLN A 81 -9.66 18.91 0.66
CA GLN A 81 -9.95 17.58 0.09
C GLN A 81 -9.66 16.46 1.10
N MET A 82 -8.57 16.58 1.87
CA MET A 82 -8.26 15.64 2.95
C MET A 82 -9.33 15.64 4.03
N LEU A 83 -9.83 16.81 4.42
CA LEU A 83 -10.92 16.94 5.40
C LEU A 83 -12.22 16.29 4.92
N VAL A 84 -12.57 16.43 3.63
CA VAL A 84 -13.78 15.81 3.06
C VAL A 84 -13.75 14.28 3.14
N HIS A 85 -12.57 13.67 3.00
CA HIS A 85 -12.42 12.21 3.01
C HIS A 85 -12.18 11.61 4.40
N ASN A 86 -12.12 12.44 5.44
CA ASN A 86 -11.92 12.00 6.81
C ASN A 86 -13.14 12.35 7.67
N SER A 87 -13.44 11.51 8.66
CA SER A 87 -14.63 11.68 9.52
C SER A 87 -14.54 12.89 10.47
N SER A 88 -13.32 13.41 10.69
CA SER A 88 -13.09 14.59 11.51
C SER A 88 -11.74 15.24 11.19
N GLU A 89 -11.55 16.49 11.62
CA GLU A 89 -10.27 17.20 11.51
C GLU A 89 -9.15 16.47 12.28
N ALA A 90 -9.45 15.89 13.44
CA ALA A 90 -8.52 15.04 14.18
C ALA A 90 -8.12 13.77 13.41
N ALA A 91 -9.05 13.17 12.66
CA ALA A 91 -8.73 12.04 11.78
C ALA A 91 -7.84 12.48 10.61
N ALA A 92 -8.08 13.65 10.03
CA ALA A 92 -7.25 14.21 8.98
C ALA A 92 -5.83 14.56 9.47
N HIS A 93 -5.67 15.10 10.68
CA HIS A 93 -4.35 15.32 11.29
C HIS A 93 -3.58 14.01 11.50
N ARG A 94 -4.23 12.98 12.06
CA ARG A 94 -3.62 11.64 12.17
C ARG A 94 -3.21 11.08 10.82
N ALA A 95 -3.96 11.40 9.77
CA ALA A 95 -3.61 11.01 8.42
C ALA A 95 -2.36 11.78 7.93
N LEU A 96 -2.20 13.08 8.22
CA LEU A 96 -0.95 13.81 7.94
C LEU A 96 0.25 13.20 8.67
N ASP A 97 0.10 12.88 9.96
CA ASP A 97 1.16 12.22 10.74
C ASP A 97 1.57 10.88 10.13
N LYS A 98 0.57 10.10 9.70
CA LYS A 98 0.81 8.84 9.01
C LYS A 98 1.49 9.05 7.66
N ALA A 99 1.15 10.10 6.91
CA ALA A 99 1.79 10.40 5.63
C ALA A 99 3.26 10.76 5.84
N TRP A 100 3.58 11.50 6.90
CA TRP A 100 4.95 11.79 7.29
C TRP A 100 5.75 10.53 7.64
N ARG A 101 5.23 9.67 8.52
CA ARG A 101 5.93 8.42 8.88
C ARG A 101 6.14 7.50 7.69
N CYS A 102 5.12 7.32 6.84
CA CYS A 102 5.27 6.55 5.61
C CYS A 102 6.30 7.18 4.66
N ALA A 103 6.44 8.51 4.65
CA ALA A 103 7.50 9.15 3.90
C ALA A 103 8.88 8.83 4.48
N GLU A 104 9.04 8.82 5.81
CA GLU A 104 10.30 8.43 6.47
C GLU A 104 10.64 6.98 6.09
N GLU A 105 9.71 6.05 6.29
CA GLU A 105 9.86 4.63 5.91
C GLU A 105 10.26 4.46 4.44
N ASN A 106 9.63 5.22 3.52
CA ASN A 106 9.93 5.18 2.09
C ASN A 106 11.29 5.80 1.73
N MET A 107 11.82 6.73 2.53
CA MET A 107 13.15 7.30 2.31
C MET A 107 14.27 6.48 2.97
N PHE A 108 13.99 5.81 4.09
CA PHE A 108 14.96 4.98 4.82
C PHE A 108 15.08 3.56 4.26
N SER A 109 14.05 3.03 3.59
CA SER A 109 14.20 1.85 2.74
C SER A 109 15.05 2.25 1.53
N GLY A 110 16.34 1.88 1.54
CA GLY A 110 17.42 2.41 0.70
C GLY A 110 17.31 2.30 -0.84
N ALA A 111 16.14 1.98 -1.38
CA ALA A 111 15.79 2.21 -2.77
C ALA A 111 14.29 2.54 -2.81
N LEU A 112 13.90 3.61 -3.52
CA LEU A 112 12.51 3.82 -3.91
C LEU A 112 12.08 2.59 -4.72
N ARG A 113 11.46 1.59 -4.06
CA ARG A 113 10.94 0.40 -4.74
C ARG A 113 9.90 0.87 -5.74
N THR A 114 10.27 0.84 -7.01
CA THR A 114 9.38 1.12 -8.10
C THR A 114 8.30 0.05 -8.16
N THR A 115 7.23 0.33 -8.89
CA THR A 115 6.21 -0.69 -9.18
C THR A 115 6.83 -1.93 -9.83
N ASP A 116 7.89 -1.75 -10.64
CA ASP A 116 8.58 -2.86 -11.29
C ASP A 116 9.49 -3.64 -10.34
N ASP A 117 10.08 -2.99 -9.32
CA ASP A 117 10.78 -3.69 -8.24
C ASP A 117 9.80 -4.56 -7.46
N LEU A 118 8.65 -4.01 -7.04
CA LEU A 118 7.61 -4.77 -6.33
C LEU A 118 7.05 -5.94 -7.14
N ARG A 119 6.97 -5.79 -8.46
CA ARG A 119 6.57 -6.86 -9.39
C ARG A 119 7.66 -7.93 -9.49
N SER A 120 8.91 -7.52 -9.57
CA SER A 120 10.07 -8.42 -9.64
C SER A 120 10.19 -9.23 -8.35
N ASP A 121 10.05 -8.58 -7.19
CA ASP A 121 10.04 -9.23 -5.88
C ASP A 121 8.93 -10.29 -5.75
N ALA A 122 7.73 -9.98 -6.29
CA ALA A 122 6.62 -10.93 -6.28
C ALA A 122 6.93 -12.17 -7.13
N VAL A 123 7.56 -11.97 -8.28
CA VAL A 123 7.96 -13.06 -9.19
C VAL A 123 9.10 -13.88 -8.58
N GLU A 124 10.14 -13.24 -8.07
CA GLU A 124 11.26 -13.90 -7.39
C GLU A 124 10.77 -14.73 -6.21
N ARG A 125 9.88 -14.17 -5.37
CA ARG A 125 9.26 -14.89 -4.27
C ARG A 125 8.44 -16.09 -4.74
N ALA A 126 7.75 -15.99 -5.88
CA ALA A 126 7.03 -17.11 -6.46
C ALA A 126 7.99 -18.24 -6.88
N TYR A 127 9.12 -17.91 -7.53
CA TYR A 127 10.14 -18.89 -7.91
C TYR A 127 10.79 -19.56 -6.69
N LEU A 128 11.18 -18.77 -5.68
CA LEU A 128 11.74 -19.33 -4.44
C LEU A 128 10.80 -20.35 -3.78
N TRP A 129 9.49 -20.06 -3.76
CA TRP A 129 8.51 -21.01 -3.24
C TRP A 129 8.29 -22.22 -4.16
N GLN A 130 8.33 -22.07 -5.48
CA GLN A 130 8.24 -23.20 -6.41
C GLN A 130 9.43 -24.15 -6.21
N ASP A 131 10.66 -23.62 -6.16
CA ASP A 131 11.88 -24.39 -5.91
C ASP A 131 11.83 -25.11 -4.55
N ARG A 132 11.37 -24.42 -3.51
CA ARG A 132 11.21 -24.98 -2.17
C ARG A 132 10.19 -26.14 -2.13
N LEU A 133 9.10 -26.03 -2.89
CA LEU A 133 8.10 -27.09 -3.01
C LEU A 133 8.61 -28.28 -3.83
N ASP A 134 9.42 -28.04 -4.86
CA ASP A 134 9.99 -29.09 -5.71
C ASP A 134 11.12 -29.86 -5.01
N THR A 135 11.90 -29.16 -4.17
CA THR A 135 12.91 -29.79 -3.30
C THR A 135 12.33 -30.56 -2.11
N GLY A 136 11.01 -30.47 -1.89
CA GLY A 136 10.33 -31.19 -0.82
C GLY A 136 10.64 -30.67 0.59
N GLN A 137 11.08 -29.41 0.71
CA GLN A 137 11.31 -28.79 2.00
C GLN A 137 9.97 -28.58 2.76
N ASP A 138 10.02 -28.56 4.09
CA ASP A 138 8.88 -28.34 5.03
C ASP A 138 7.80 -29.43 5.14
N SER A 139 8.00 -30.62 4.56
CA SER A 139 7.09 -31.78 4.73
C SER A 139 5.61 -31.47 4.38
N PHE A 140 5.36 -30.73 3.30
CA PHE A 140 4.01 -30.45 2.83
C PHE A 140 3.29 -31.73 2.37
N THR A 141 2.01 -31.86 2.74
CA THR A 141 1.15 -32.86 2.12
C THR A 141 0.89 -32.55 0.64
N PRO A 142 0.54 -33.52 -0.22
CA PRO A 142 0.23 -33.25 -1.63
C PRO A 142 -0.82 -32.16 -1.83
N THR A 143 -1.83 -32.11 -0.95
CA THR A 143 -2.87 -31.09 -0.92
C THR A 143 -2.30 -29.70 -0.59
N GLU A 144 -1.44 -29.60 0.41
CA GLU A 144 -0.79 -28.34 0.80
C GLU A 144 0.14 -27.85 -0.30
N SER A 145 0.95 -28.73 -0.88
CA SER A 145 1.81 -28.42 -2.02
C SER A 145 1.01 -27.92 -3.21
N GLY A 146 -0.13 -28.56 -3.53
CA GLY A 146 -1.01 -28.11 -4.60
C GLY A 146 -1.59 -26.71 -4.37
N VAL A 147 -2.00 -26.41 -3.14
CA VAL A 147 -2.50 -25.08 -2.76
C VAL A 147 -1.39 -24.02 -2.79
N MET A 148 -0.21 -24.33 -2.25
CA MET A 148 0.95 -23.42 -2.30
C MET A 148 1.38 -23.14 -3.74
N ARG A 149 1.45 -24.16 -4.59
CA ARG A 149 1.73 -24.00 -6.04
C ARG A 149 0.72 -23.07 -6.69
N TYR A 150 -0.58 -23.22 -6.40
CA TYR A 150 -1.58 -22.30 -6.95
C TYR A 150 -1.27 -20.84 -6.59
N VAL A 151 -0.97 -20.56 -5.31
CA VAL A 151 -0.68 -19.20 -4.84
C VAL A 151 0.59 -18.66 -5.50
N ALA A 152 1.64 -19.47 -5.61
CA ALA A 152 2.87 -19.09 -6.30
C ALA A 152 2.63 -18.78 -7.78
N THR A 153 1.95 -19.67 -8.50
CA THR A 153 1.59 -19.45 -9.92
C THR A 153 0.75 -18.18 -10.12
N GLN A 154 -0.20 -17.88 -9.23
CA GLN A 154 -0.97 -16.64 -9.32
C GLN A 154 -0.14 -15.40 -9.02
N THR A 155 0.81 -15.50 -8.07
CA THR A 155 1.72 -14.41 -7.68
C THR A 155 2.62 -14.05 -8.86
N GLU A 156 3.21 -15.07 -9.49
CA GLU A 156 4.04 -14.94 -10.69
C GLU A 156 3.24 -14.36 -11.87
N ARG A 157 2.10 -14.99 -12.21
CA ARG A 157 1.28 -14.60 -13.37
C ARG A 157 0.76 -13.17 -13.27
N ARG A 158 0.33 -12.74 -12.07
CA ARG A 158 -0.24 -11.39 -11.86
C ARG A 158 0.82 -10.36 -11.51
N ARG A 159 2.04 -10.79 -11.15
CA ARG A 159 3.12 -9.95 -10.63
C ARG A 159 2.66 -9.08 -9.46
N LEU A 160 1.93 -9.69 -8.54
CA LEU A 160 1.38 -9.04 -7.35
C LEU A 160 1.72 -9.89 -6.13
N THR A 161 2.30 -9.27 -5.10
CA THR A 161 2.56 -9.94 -3.82
C THR A 161 1.27 -10.39 -3.14
N ARG A 162 0.17 -9.68 -3.35
CA ARG A 162 -1.15 -10.01 -2.80
C ARG A 162 -2.06 -10.54 -3.89
N VAL A 163 -2.43 -11.80 -3.79
CA VAL A 163 -3.27 -12.49 -4.75
C VAL A 163 -4.61 -12.89 -4.15
N THR A 164 -5.66 -12.68 -4.93
CA THR A 164 -7.00 -13.16 -4.59
C THR A 164 -7.05 -14.66 -4.86
N CYS A 165 -7.45 -15.44 -3.86
CA CYS A 165 -7.53 -16.90 -3.95
C CYS A 165 -8.98 -17.36 -3.71
N PRO A 166 -9.84 -17.36 -4.75
CA PRO A 166 -11.16 -17.96 -4.65
C PRO A 166 -11.01 -19.46 -4.39
N ALA A 167 -11.74 -19.99 -3.40
CA ALA A 167 -11.61 -21.39 -3.01
C ALA A 167 -11.99 -22.37 -4.13
N ARG A 168 -12.80 -21.94 -5.11
CA ARG A 168 -13.17 -22.74 -6.30
C ARG A 168 -11.97 -22.92 -7.22
N ASP A 169 -11.33 -21.82 -7.59
CA ASP A 169 -10.17 -21.82 -8.49
C ASP A 169 -8.99 -22.58 -7.88
N VAL A 170 -8.76 -22.40 -6.57
CA VAL A 170 -7.72 -23.13 -5.82
C VAL A 170 -8.02 -24.63 -5.82
N ALA A 171 -9.30 -24.99 -5.60
CA ALA A 171 -9.75 -26.37 -5.58
C ALA A 171 -9.61 -27.06 -6.94
N GLU A 172 -9.99 -26.38 -8.01
CA GLU A 172 -9.83 -26.86 -9.39
C GLU A 172 -8.35 -27.09 -9.71
N TYR A 173 -7.48 -26.13 -9.39
CA TYR A 173 -6.04 -26.25 -9.62
C TYR A 173 -5.40 -27.40 -8.83
N ALA A 174 -5.75 -27.55 -7.56
CA ALA A 174 -5.16 -28.56 -6.68
C ALA A 174 -5.88 -29.92 -6.74
N GLY A 175 -6.96 -30.06 -7.53
CA GLY A 175 -7.74 -31.30 -7.64
C GLY A 175 -8.46 -31.69 -6.34
N ILE A 176 -8.92 -30.72 -5.55
CA ILE A 176 -9.56 -30.95 -4.24
C ILE A 176 -10.94 -30.29 -4.15
N SER A 177 -11.65 -30.50 -3.03
CA SER A 177 -12.93 -29.80 -2.81
C SER A 177 -12.71 -28.32 -2.42
N PRO A 178 -13.64 -27.40 -2.76
CA PRO A 178 -13.57 -25.99 -2.33
C PRO A 178 -13.51 -25.81 -0.80
N MET A 179 -14.16 -26.70 -0.04
CA MET A 179 -14.09 -26.68 1.42
C MET A 179 -12.68 -27.05 1.90
N THR A 180 -12.07 -28.07 1.30
CA THR A 180 -10.69 -28.49 1.59
C THR A 180 -9.74 -27.35 1.26
N ALA A 181 -9.83 -26.76 0.06
CA ALA A 181 -9.00 -25.62 -0.34
C ALA A 181 -9.07 -24.46 0.66
N SER A 182 -10.28 -24.08 1.11
CA SER A 182 -10.45 -23.01 2.10
C SER A 182 -9.83 -23.36 3.46
N ARG A 183 -9.91 -24.61 3.90
CA ARG A 183 -9.31 -25.07 5.17
C ARG A 183 -7.79 -25.11 5.07
N THR A 184 -7.26 -25.60 3.95
CA THR A 184 -5.81 -25.68 3.69
C THR A 184 -5.20 -24.29 3.60
N LEU A 185 -5.81 -23.34 2.89
CA LEU A 185 -5.35 -21.94 2.87
C LEU A 185 -5.29 -21.32 4.26
N LYS A 186 -6.29 -21.61 5.10
CA LYS A 186 -6.29 -21.16 6.50
C LYS A 186 -5.14 -21.83 7.28
N SER A 187 -5.01 -23.15 7.19
CA SER A 187 -3.97 -23.92 7.89
C SER A 187 -2.56 -23.45 7.52
N LEU A 188 -2.27 -23.28 6.23
CA LEU A 188 -0.99 -22.75 5.73
C LEU A 188 -0.71 -21.34 6.23
N SER A 189 -1.75 -20.52 6.38
CA SER A 189 -1.59 -19.18 6.95
C SER A 189 -1.37 -19.21 8.46
N ASP A 190 -2.09 -20.06 9.19
CA ASP A 190 -1.91 -20.22 10.63
C ASP A 190 -0.52 -20.82 10.96
N ARG A 191 0.08 -21.58 10.03
CA ARG A 191 1.45 -22.12 10.09
C ARG A 191 2.55 -21.15 9.60
N GLY A 192 2.18 -19.96 9.13
CA GLY A 192 3.15 -18.94 8.70
C GLY A 192 3.67 -19.04 7.27
N PHE A 193 3.22 -20.03 6.46
CA PHE A 193 3.63 -20.15 5.06
C PHE A 193 2.90 -19.18 4.12
N LEU A 194 1.72 -18.72 4.54
CA LEU A 194 0.94 -17.71 3.83
C LEU A 194 0.58 -16.56 4.77
N VAL A 195 0.61 -15.34 4.26
CA VAL A 195 0.09 -14.18 4.98
C VAL A 195 -1.32 -13.87 4.47
N ARG A 196 -2.32 -13.97 5.35
CA ARG A 196 -3.71 -13.66 5.01
C ARG A 196 -4.04 -12.19 5.29
N PHE A 197 -4.16 -11.39 4.23
CA PHE A 197 -4.53 -9.97 4.32
C PHE A 197 -6.03 -9.74 4.45
N SER A 198 -6.84 -10.62 3.86
CA SER A 198 -8.30 -10.52 3.93
C SER A 198 -8.91 -11.91 4.01
N LYS A 199 -9.83 -12.11 4.96
CA LYS A 199 -10.56 -13.37 5.15
C LYS A 199 -11.59 -13.64 4.04
N GLY A 200 -11.82 -12.67 3.14
CA GLY A 200 -13.02 -12.65 2.31
C GLY A 200 -14.26 -12.33 3.15
N ARG A 201 -15.31 -11.80 2.52
CA ARG A 201 -16.59 -11.53 3.21
C ARG A 201 -17.73 -12.11 2.38
N ALA A 202 -18.66 -12.75 3.07
CA ALA A 202 -19.96 -13.05 2.49
C ALA A 202 -20.68 -11.71 2.26
N GLY A 203 -20.96 -11.37 1.00
CA GLY A 203 -21.85 -10.28 0.65
C GLY A 203 -23.30 -10.76 0.52
N LEU A 204 -24.18 -9.84 0.15
CA LEU A 204 -25.55 -10.17 -0.29
C LEU A 204 -25.51 -11.10 -1.52
N ALA A 205 -26.58 -11.89 -1.67
CA ALA A 205 -26.75 -13.01 -2.60
C ALA A 205 -25.86 -12.93 -3.86
N GLY A 206 -24.89 -13.86 -3.96
CA GLY A 206 -24.02 -14.02 -5.13
C GLY A 206 -22.64 -13.32 -5.04
N ASN A 207 -22.50 -12.25 -4.26
CA ASN A 207 -21.25 -11.48 -4.20
C ASN A 207 -20.37 -11.85 -3.00
N ARG A 208 -19.77 -13.05 -3.03
CA ARG A 208 -18.72 -13.43 -2.06
C ARG A 208 -17.38 -12.84 -2.50
N ARG A 209 -16.80 -11.96 -1.67
CA ARG A 209 -15.41 -11.51 -1.88
C ARG A 209 -14.46 -12.62 -1.45
N ALA A 210 -13.63 -13.07 -2.38
CA ALA A 210 -12.60 -14.06 -2.10
C ALA A 210 -11.53 -13.50 -1.13
N ALA A 211 -10.86 -14.43 -0.44
CA ALA A 211 -9.78 -14.10 0.46
C ALA A 211 -8.52 -13.69 -0.32
N ILE A 212 -7.69 -12.84 0.29
CA ILE A 212 -6.44 -12.35 -0.29
C ILE A 212 -5.29 -12.87 0.56
N TYR A 213 -4.33 -13.50 -0.10
CA TYR A 213 -3.14 -14.09 0.50
C TYR A 213 -1.87 -13.58 -0.19
N SER A 214 -0.74 -13.64 0.50
CA SER A 214 0.59 -13.60 -0.10
C SER A 214 1.40 -14.82 0.32
N LEU A 215 2.43 -15.12 -0.45
CA LEU A 215 3.53 -15.98 -0.01
C LEU A 215 4.27 -15.30 1.16
N ALA A 216 4.57 -16.06 2.20
CA ALA A 216 5.45 -15.61 3.27
C ALA A 216 6.90 -15.52 2.79
N GLU A 217 7.78 -14.95 3.60
CA GLU A 217 9.22 -15.02 3.32
C GLU A 217 9.70 -16.43 3.62
N PRO A 218 10.42 -17.09 2.70
CA PRO A 218 10.83 -18.48 2.88
C PRO A 218 11.74 -18.67 4.10
N ASP A 219 12.54 -17.66 4.48
CA ASP A 219 13.55 -17.82 5.53
C ASP A 219 13.17 -17.23 6.89
N GLY A 220 11.90 -16.82 7.07
CA GLY A 220 11.38 -16.48 8.39
C GLY A 220 12.10 -15.33 9.10
N GLU A 221 12.61 -14.33 8.38
CA GLU A 221 12.86 -13.04 9.01
C GLU A 221 11.49 -12.39 9.29
N ASP A 222 11.16 -12.30 10.57
CA ASP A 222 9.98 -11.58 11.06
C ASP A 222 9.96 -10.17 10.44
N PRO A 223 8.87 -9.75 9.78
CA PRO A 223 8.75 -8.37 9.34
C PRO A 223 8.61 -7.48 10.59
N ALA A 224 9.67 -6.76 10.92
CA ALA A 224 9.69 -5.69 11.90
C ALA A 224 8.74 -4.53 11.54
#